data_AF-A0A2V5UPZ2-F1
#
_entry.id   AF-A0A2V5UPZ2-F1
#
_cell.length_a   1.000
_cell.length_b   1.000
_cell.length_c   1.000
_cell.angle_alpha   90.00
_cell.angle_beta   90.00
_cell.angle_gamma   90.00
#
_symmetry.space_group_name_H-M   'P 1'
#
loop_
_entity.id
_entity.type
_entity.pdbx_description
1 polymer ?
#
loop_
_entity_poly.entity_id
_entity_poly.type
_entity_poly.pdbx_seq_one_letter_code
_entity_poly.pdbx_strand_id
1 'polypeptide(L)'
;MDLESFREYCLSKPGATEDMPFGEDVLVFRVGGKMFALAPLDEIPARVNLKCDPDLALELRDRYEQVRPGYHMNKKHWNTVEIDSGIPDAELRKMIDHSYELVVKRLPDAKRKLL
;
A
#
# COMPACT_ATOMS: atom_id res chain seq x y z
N MET A 1 1.05 -10.14 8.74
CA MET A 1 -0.03 -10.69 7.89
C MET A 1 0.55 -11.35 6.65
N ASP A 2 -0.17 -12.28 6.01
CA ASP A 2 0.24 -12.84 4.72
C ASP A 2 -0.29 -12.03 3.53
N LEU A 3 0.14 -12.40 2.32
CA LEU A 3 -0.22 -11.72 1.08
C LEU A 3 -1.71 -11.84 0.73
N GLU A 4 -2.35 -12.97 1.08
CA GLU A 4 -3.78 -13.17 0.88
C GLU A 4 -4.59 -12.20 1.75
N SER A 5 -4.29 -12.15 3.05
CA SER A 5 -4.90 -11.21 4.00
C SER A 5 -4.66 -9.75 3.59
N PHE A 6 -3.47 -9.44 3.07
CA PHE A 6 -3.15 -8.12 2.54
C PHE A 6 -4.03 -7.74 1.35
N ARG A 7 -4.17 -8.66 0.38
CA ARG A 7 -5.01 -8.48 -0.82
C ARG A 7 -6.47 -8.29 -0.43
N GLU A 8 -7.00 -9.17 0.42
CA GLU A 8 -8.38 -9.08 0.90
C GLU A 8 -8.65 -7.75 1.60
N TYR A 9 -7.72 -7.29 2.45
CA TYR A 9 -7.87 -6.03 3.16
C TYR A 9 -7.79 -4.80 2.24
N CYS A 10 -6.95 -4.84 1.21
CA CYS A 10 -6.92 -3.80 0.18
C CYS A 10 -8.24 -3.75 -0.61
N LEU A 11 -8.78 -4.91 -0.99
CA LEU A 11 -10.05 -5.01 -1.73
C LEU A 11 -11.28 -4.71 -0.88
N SER A 12 -11.16 -4.78 0.45
CA SER A 12 -12.25 -4.37 1.35
C SER A 12 -12.47 -2.85 1.37
N LYS A 13 -11.60 -2.05 0.74
CA LYS A 13 -11.73 -0.59 0.71
C LYS A 13 -12.77 -0.15 -0.35
N PRO A 14 -13.63 0.84 -0.04
CA PRO A 14 -14.65 1.28 -0.99
C PRO A 14 -14.05 1.72 -2.34
N GLY A 15 -14.61 1.17 -3.43
CA GLY A 15 -14.14 1.42 -4.79
C GLY A 15 -12.68 1.01 -5.07
N ALA A 16 -12.11 0.12 -4.27
CA ALA A 16 -10.83 -0.50 -4.57
C ALA A 16 -10.97 -1.54 -5.68
N THR A 17 -9.96 -1.58 -6.54
CA THR A 17 -9.81 -2.55 -7.62
C THR A 17 -8.37 -3.04 -7.64
N GLU A 18 -8.13 -4.20 -8.24
CA GLU A 18 -6.78 -4.69 -8.52
C GLU A 18 -6.58 -4.94 -10.02
N ASP A 19 -5.34 -4.78 -10.48
CA ASP A 19 -4.88 -5.14 -11.81
C ASP A 19 -3.39 -5.56 -11.79
N MET A 20 -2.89 -6.01 -12.94
CA MET A 20 -1.51 -6.52 -13.12
C MET A 20 -0.80 -5.77 -14.27
N PRO A 21 -0.59 -4.44 -14.14
CA PRO A 21 -0.05 -3.60 -15.22
C PRO A 21 1.45 -3.82 -15.49
N PHE A 22 2.14 -4.56 -14.61
CA PHE A 22 3.59 -4.77 -14.64
C PHE A 22 3.97 -6.23 -14.88
N GLY A 23 3.04 -7.04 -15.38
CA GLY A 23 3.18 -8.50 -15.51
C GLY A 23 2.31 -9.24 -14.51
N GLU A 24 2.22 -10.57 -14.68
CA GLU A 24 1.32 -11.45 -13.92
C GLU A 24 1.76 -11.63 -12.45
N ASP A 25 3.00 -11.25 -12.13
CA ASP A 25 3.62 -11.48 -10.82
C ASP A 25 3.49 -10.28 -9.86
N VAL A 26 2.82 -9.20 -10.27
CA VAL A 26 2.72 -7.97 -9.47
C VAL A 26 1.28 -7.46 -9.44
N LEU A 27 0.64 -7.60 -8.29
CA LEU A 27 -0.67 -7.00 -8.02
C LEU A 27 -0.55 -5.51 -7.75
N VAL A 28 -1.43 -4.72 -8.34
CA VAL A 28 -1.54 -3.29 -8.12
C VAL A 28 -2.95 -2.95 -7.69
N PHE A 29 -3.08 -2.29 -6.54
CA PHE A 29 -4.36 -1.88 -5.97
C PHE A 29 -4.62 -0.40 -6.22
N ARG A 30 -5.83 -0.08 -6.68
CA ARG A 30 -6.22 1.27 -7.10
C ARG A 30 -7.54 1.67 -6.47
N VAL A 31 -7.71 2.99 -6.30
CA VAL A 31 -9.00 3.62 -6.01
C VAL A 31 -9.19 4.79 -6.96
N GLY A 32 -10.37 4.86 -7.61
CA GLY A 32 -10.66 5.86 -8.64
C GLY A 32 -9.68 5.86 -9.84
N GLY A 33 -9.01 4.73 -10.09
CA GLY A 33 -7.99 4.54 -11.11
C GLY A 33 -6.56 4.96 -10.71
N LYS A 34 -6.33 5.31 -9.43
CA LYS A 34 -5.01 5.72 -8.92
C LYS A 34 -4.47 4.68 -7.93
N MET A 35 -3.18 4.33 -8.07
CA MET A 35 -2.53 3.31 -7.24
C MET A 35 -2.36 3.79 -5.79
N PHE A 36 -2.69 2.91 -4.84
CA PHE A 36 -2.38 3.09 -3.42
C PHE A 36 -1.54 1.94 -2.86
N ALA A 37 -1.58 0.74 -3.46
CA ALA A 37 -0.71 -0.35 -3.04
C ALA A 37 -0.20 -1.16 -4.22
N LEU A 38 0.93 -1.85 -4.02
CA LEU A 38 1.52 -2.78 -4.99
C LEU A 38 2.17 -3.95 -4.23
N ALA A 39 1.97 -5.18 -4.69
CA ALA A 39 2.48 -6.39 -4.04
C ALA A 39 2.99 -7.41 -5.08
N PRO A 40 4.30 -7.66 -5.14
CA PRO A 40 4.86 -8.79 -5.88
C PRO A 40 4.43 -10.12 -5.24
N LEU A 41 4.06 -11.11 -6.06
CA LEU A 41 3.48 -12.37 -5.60
C LEU A 41 4.53 -13.39 -5.11
N ASP A 42 5.69 -13.42 -5.76
CA ASP A 42 6.71 -14.47 -5.53
C ASP A 42 7.90 -14.02 -4.68
N GLU A 43 7.75 -12.90 -3.99
CA GLU A 43 8.84 -12.29 -3.22
C GLU A 43 8.91 -12.82 -1.80
N ILE A 44 10.12 -13.22 -1.36
CA ILE A 44 10.38 -13.72 -0.01
C ILE A 44 11.55 -12.92 0.60
N PRO A 45 11.35 -12.21 1.74
CA PRO A 45 10.09 -12.07 2.48
C PRO A 45 9.01 -11.31 1.69
N ALA A 46 7.74 -11.50 2.07
CA ALA A 46 6.62 -10.85 1.41
C ALA A 46 6.68 -9.33 1.63
N ARG A 47 6.81 -8.56 0.54
CA ARG A 47 6.94 -7.10 0.57
C ARG A 47 5.88 -6.41 -0.26
N VAL A 48 5.44 -5.24 0.22
CA VAL A 48 4.44 -4.41 -0.47
C VAL A 48 4.88 -2.96 -0.51
N ASN A 49 4.48 -2.22 -1.54
CA ASN A 49 4.66 -0.77 -1.59
C ASN A 49 3.37 -0.05 -1.19
N LEU A 50 3.47 0.85 -0.22
CA LEU A 50 2.35 1.67 0.26
C LEU A 50 2.69 3.15 0.13
N LYS A 51 1.71 3.94 -0.32
CA LYS A 51 1.81 5.39 -0.35
C LYS A 51 1.82 5.90 1.09
N CYS A 52 2.62 6.92 1.35
CA CYS A 52 2.74 7.49 2.67
C CYS A 52 2.92 9.00 2.59
N ASP A 53 2.57 9.65 3.70
CA ASP A 53 2.88 11.06 3.91
C ASP A 53 4.39 11.17 4.18
N PRO A 54 5.12 12.17 3.66
CA PRO A 54 6.57 12.23 3.81
C PRO A 54 7.08 12.19 5.25
N ASP A 55 6.39 12.85 6.19
CA ASP A 55 6.84 12.94 7.57
C ASP A 55 6.59 11.60 8.29
N LEU A 56 5.40 11.02 8.09
CA LEU A 56 5.08 9.68 8.59
C LEU A 56 5.98 8.61 7.95
N ALA A 57 6.38 8.78 6.69
CA ALA A 57 7.25 7.82 6.01
C ALA A 57 8.61 7.73 6.71
N LEU A 58 9.15 8.84 7.21
CA LEU A 58 10.39 8.87 7.98
C LEU A 58 10.18 8.25 9.36
N GLU A 59 9.11 8.59 10.07
CA GLU A 59 8.78 8.01 11.37
C GLU A 59 8.67 6.48 11.31
N LEU A 60 7.98 5.94 10.29
CA LEU A 60 7.80 4.50 10.15
C LEU A 60 9.10 3.76 9.85
N ARG A 61 10.02 4.37 9.09
CA ARG A 61 11.35 3.80 8.79
C ARG A 61 12.28 3.82 10.00
N ASP A 62 12.10 4.79 10.91
CA ASP A 62 12.84 4.85 12.16
C ASP A 62 12.30 3.82 13.17
N ARG A 63 10.98 3.61 13.18
CA ARG A 63 10.30 2.69 14.11
C ARG A 63 10.46 1.21 13.75
N TYR A 64 10.46 0.87 12.46
CA TYR A 64 10.40 -0.52 12.00
C TYR A 64 11.49 -0.81 10.97
N GLU A 65 12.35 -1.79 11.24
CA GLU A 65 13.39 -2.26 10.31
C GLU A 65 12.81 -2.86 9.01
N GLN A 66 11.56 -3.32 9.09
CA GLN A 66 10.76 -3.86 7.98
C GLN A 66 10.27 -2.78 7.01
N VAL A 67 10.39 -1.49 7.36
CA VAL A 67 9.95 -0.37 6.53
C VAL A 67 11.14 0.30 5.88
N ARG A 68 11.21 0.23 4.55
CA ARG A 68 12.31 0.77 3.73
C ARG A 68 11.81 1.83 2.75
N PRO A 69 12.68 2.69 2.20
CA PRO A 69 12.31 3.59 1.12
C PRO A 69 11.72 2.83 -0.08
N GLY A 70 10.62 3.32 -0.65
CA GLY A 70 9.89 2.63 -1.72
C GLY A 70 10.77 2.19 -2.91
N TYR A 71 10.83 0.88 -3.14
CA TYR A 71 11.50 0.25 -4.26
C TYR A 71 10.80 0.59 -5.58
N HIS A 72 11.55 1.04 -6.59
CA HIS A 72 11.03 1.57 -7.88
C HIS A 72 9.99 2.71 -7.77
N MET A 73 9.78 3.25 -6.57
CA MET A 73 8.81 4.32 -6.30
C MET A 73 9.52 5.61 -5.88
N ASN A 74 8.74 6.69 -5.81
CA ASN A 74 9.21 7.93 -5.20
C ASN A 74 9.39 7.73 -3.69
N LYS A 75 10.65 7.62 -3.25
CA LYS A 75 11.08 7.37 -1.87
C LYS A 75 10.64 8.44 -0.86
N LYS A 76 10.15 9.60 -1.30
CA LYS A 76 9.53 10.59 -0.40
C LYS A 76 8.08 10.22 -0.03
N HIS A 77 7.38 9.54 -0.93
CA HIS A 77 5.93 9.31 -0.83
C HIS A 77 5.53 7.85 -0.74
N TRP A 78 6.50 6.94 -0.71
CA TRP A 78 6.27 5.51 -0.72
C TRP A 78 7.25 4.79 0.18
N ASN A 79 6.75 3.77 0.87
CA ASN A 79 7.51 2.81 1.63
C ASN A 79 7.35 1.41 1.04
N THR A 80 8.43 0.64 1.05
CA THR A 80 8.36 -0.82 0.91
C THR A 80 8.29 -1.41 2.31
N VAL A 81 7.32 -2.28 2.56
CA VAL A 81 7.01 -2.84 3.88
C VAL A 81 7.05 -4.35 3.78
N GLU A 82 7.89 -5.01 4.60
CA GLU A 82 7.81 -6.45 4.85
C GLU A 82 6.58 -6.71 5.73
N ILE A 83 5.66 -7.55 5.26
CA ILE A 83 4.34 -7.76 5.91
C ILE A 83 4.24 -9.06 6.70
N ASP A 84 5.15 -10.00 6.44
CA ASP A 84 5.11 -11.35 7.01
C ASP A 84 5.67 -11.45 8.44
N SER A 85 6.36 -10.42 8.92
CA SER A 85 7.03 -10.43 10.22
C SER A 85 7.28 -9.02 10.80
N GLY A 86 7.54 -8.94 12.10
CA GLY A 86 8.01 -7.74 12.80
C GLY A 86 6.99 -6.62 13.06
N ILE A 87 6.03 -6.40 12.16
CA ILE A 87 5.00 -5.37 12.31
C ILE A 87 3.66 -6.01 12.69
N PRO A 88 2.99 -5.57 13.78
CA PRO A 88 1.65 -6.06 14.11
C PRO A 88 0.64 -5.80 13.00
N ASP A 89 -0.26 -6.76 12.74
CA ASP A 89 -1.28 -6.65 11.70
C ASP A 89 -2.14 -5.38 11.80
N ALA A 90 -2.42 -4.91 13.03
CA ALA A 90 -3.15 -3.68 13.25
C ALA A 90 -2.40 -2.45 12.71
N GLU A 91 -1.07 -2.42 12.82
CA GLU A 91 -0.24 -1.34 12.28
C GLU A 91 -0.14 -1.43 10.76
N LEU A 92 -0.01 -2.64 10.19
CA LEU A 92 -0.05 -2.85 8.75
C LEU A 92 -1.38 -2.35 8.15
N ARG A 93 -2.51 -2.65 8.80
CA ARG A 93 -3.83 -2.13 8.40
C ARG A 93 -3.88 -0.60 8.42
N LYS A 94 -3.32 0.05 9.45
CA LYS A 94 -3.21 1.52 9.50
C LYS A 94 -2.36 2.08 8.36
N MET A 95 -1.27 1.42 7.99
CA MET A 95 -0.44 1.84 6.85
C MET A 95 -1.20 1.73 5.51
N ILE A 96 -1.97 0.66 5.34
CA ILE A 96 -2.83 0.46 4.15
C ILE A 96 -3.93 1.54 4.10
N ASP A 97 -4.59 1.80 5.23
CA ASP A 97 -5.63 2.81 5.37
C ASP A 97 -5.10 4.20 5.01
N HIS A 98 -3.97 4.57 5.59
CA HIS A 98 -3.31 5.84 5.30
C HIS A 98 -2.98 5.99 3.82
N SER A 99 -2.44 4.93 3.21
CA SER A 99 -2.13 4.90 1.79
C SER A 99 -3.37 5.14 0.92
N TYR A 100 -4.45 4.40 1.18
CA TYR A 100 -5.74 4.52 0.50
C TYR A 100 -6.31 5.94 0.67
N GLU A 101 -6.38 6.44 1.90
CA GLU A 101 -6.92 7.77 2.21
C GLU A 101 -6.17 8.89 1.51
N LEU A 102 -4.83 8.82 1.45
CA LEU A 102 -4.02 9.82 0.75
C LEU A 102 -4.36 9.90 -0.74
N VAL A 103 -4.72 8.77 -1.36
CA VAL A 103 -5.13 8.73 -2.76
C VAL A 103 -6.56 9.26 -2.89
N VAL A 104 -7.50 8.84 -2.03
CA VAL A 104 -8.89 9.30 -2.02
C VAL A 104 -8.99 10.81 -1.84
N LYS A 105 -8.21 11.39 -0.91
CA LYS A 105 -8.15 12.84 -0.66
C LYS A 105 -7.71 13.62 -1.90
N ARG A 106 -6.96 13.00 -2.81
CA ARG A 106 -6.48 13.61 -4.07
C ARG A 106 -7.37 13.34 -5.28
N LEU A 107 -8.43 12.53 -5.14
CA LEU A 107 -9.38 12.31 -6.23
C LEU A 107 -10.25 13.56 -6.44
N PRO A 108 -10.70 13.83 -7.67
CA PRO A 108 -11.74 14.83 -7.91
C PRO A 108 -13.00 14.53 -7.10
N ASP A 109 -13.70 15.57 -6.64
CA ASP A 109 -14.88 15.42 -5.78
C ASP A 109 -15.96 14.52 -6.39
N ALA A 110 -16.17 14.59 -7.72
CA ALA A 110 -17.11 13.73 -8.42
C ALA A 110 -16.77 12.23 -8.26
N LYS A 111 -15.49 11.87 -8.32
CA LYS A 111 -15.05 10.48 -8.08
C LYS A 111 -15.14 10.09 -6.61
N ARG A 112 -14.83 11.02 -5.69
CA ARG A 112 -14.86 10.76 -4.24
C ARG A 112 -16.27 10.46 -3.73
N LYS A 113 -17.29 11.10 -4.31
CA LYS A 113 -18.71 10.88 -3.96
C LYS A 113 -19.28 9.54 -4.45
N LEU A 114 -18.55 8.82 -5.31
CA LEU A 114 -18.96 7.53 -5.88
C LEU A 114 -18.28 6.33 -5.19
N LEU A 115 -17.37 6.61 -4.25
CA LEU A 115 -16.76 5.62 -3.37
C LEU A 115 -17.70 5.36 -2.18
#